data_AF-A0A941BLT8-F1
#
_entry.id   AF-A0A941BLT8-F1
#
_cell.length_a   1.000
_cell.length_b   1.000
_cell.length_c   1.000
_cell.angle_alpha   90.00
_cell.angle_beta   90.00
_cell.angle_gamma   90.00
#
_symmetry.space_group_name_H-M   'P 1'
#
loop_
_entity.id
_entity.type
_entity.pdbx_description
1 polymer ?
#
loop_
_entity_poly.entity_id
_entity_poly.type
_entity_poly.pdbx_seq_one_letter_code
_entity_poly.pdbx_strand_id
1 'polypeptide(L)'
;MIERLLVLKLDAVDCEAEAWLNGIPIARAHPGRPRVLLPVHEYTMTGDNQLALMVWPYAATMPPDKAPPQQRVTATGRSSAHLRLLLPRTGKLADEGHARTLGQIDWAPDAGQAHVAPLPLDQTLNLPINFPRWRWIDAPAIDDSPALHALVAEQTAAWARQLSEGQPEAFLAAVRLRVEEIAAAYQRDARTELDRLRSHLIELAEARRLDWLPFEPEGLVLRRVARGRLFECLRSDGTPWLQTKADADGRQLAWPLRLTAVEGRLYVLR
;
A
#
# COMPACT_ATOMS: atom_id res chain seq x y z
N MET A 1 25.79 -3.19 -8.73
CA MET A 1 25.16 -4.47 -9.12
C MET A 1 24.57 -5.16 -7.89
N ILE A 2 23.25 -5.05 -7.69
CA ILE A 2 22.31 -6.02 -7.11
C ILE A 2 20.93 -5.40 -7.37
N GLU A 3 20.32 -5.71 -8.53
CA GLU A 3 18.88 -5.54 -8.71
C GLU A 3 18.23 -6.84 -8.25
N ARG A 4 18.00 -6.96 -6.94
CA ARG A 4 17.21 -8.06 -6.38
C ARG A 4 15.81 -7.53 -6.13
N LEU A 5 14.94 -7.72 -7.12
CA LEU A 5 13.52 -7.42 -7.00
C LEU A 5 12.90 -8.40 -6.00
N LEU A 6 12.30 -7.89 -4.93
CA LEU A 6 11.45 -8.70 -4.06
C LEU A 6 10.00 -8.46 -4.42
N VAL A 7 9.24 -9.52 -4.67
CA VAL A 7 7.86 -9.45 -5.18
C VAL A 7 6.93 -10.19 -4.23
N LEU A 8 5.75 -9.63 -3.98
CA LEU A 8 4.64 -10.29 -3.31
C LEU A 8 3.60 -10.69 -4.33
N LYS A 9 3.13 -11.94 -4.24
CA LYS A 9 2.04 -12.49 -5.03
C LYS A 9 0.90 -12.89 -4.10
N LEU A 10 -0.30 -12.41 -4.39
CA LEU A 10 -1.53 -12.78 -3.70
C LEU A 10 -2.52 -13.34 -4.73
N ASP A 11 -3.00 -14.55 -4.51
CA ASP A 11 -4.09 -15.17 -5.25
C ASP A 11 -5.26 -15.43 -4.30
N ALA A 12 -6.49 -15.17 -4.73
CA ALA A 12 -7.71 -15.50 -3.99
C ALA A 12 -8.81 -16.00 -4.93
N VAL A 13 -9.50 -17.05 -4.52
CA VAL A 13 -10.63 -17.67 -5.22
C VAL A 13 -11.79 -17.78 -4.25
N ASP A 14 -12.99 -17.41 -4.68
CA ASP A 14 -14.24 -17.49 -3.90
C ASP A 14 -14.12 -16.93 -2.46
N CYS A 15 -13.26 -15.93 -2.26
CA CYS A 15 -13.08 -15.17 -1.02
C CYS A 15 -12.40 -13.82 -1.30
N GLU A 16 -12.38 -12.95 -0.30
CA GLU A 16 -11.52 -11.77 -0.29
C GLU A 16 -10.31 -12.02 0.60
N ALA A 17 -9.15 -11.51 0.19
CA ALA A 17 -7.93 -11.61 0.98
C ALA A 17 -7.10 -10.34 0.91
N GLU A 18 -6.40 -10.01 1.99
CA GLU A 18 -5.46 -8.90 2.06
C GLU A 18 -4.10 -9.40 2.53
N ALA A 19 -3.06 -9.06 1.78
CA ALA A 19 -1.68 -9.36 2.10
C ALA A 19 -1.05 -8.22 2.89
N TRP A 20 -0.34 -8.56 3.94
CA TRP A 20 0.34 -7.62 4.83
C TRP A 20 1.81 -7.96 4.95
N LEU A 21 2.65 -6.93 5.02
CA LEU A 21 4.08 -7.06 5.30
C LEU A 21 4.46 -6.02 6.35
N ASN A 22 5.01 -6.49 7.47
CA ASN A 22 5.45 -5.65 8.60
C ASN A 22 4.36 -4.68 9.11
N GLY A 23 3.11 -5.15 9.14
CA GLY A 23 1.96 -4.36 9.61
C GLY A 23 1.48 -3.30 8.60
N ILE A 24 1.87 -3.41 7.33
CA ILE A 24 1.40 -2.55 6.24
C ILE A 24 0.60 -3.42 5.25
N PRO A 25 -0.65 -3.06 4.90
CA PRO A 25 -1.40 -3.75 3.87
C PRO A 25 -0.78 -3.44 2.50
N ILE A 26 -0.49 -4.46 1.71
CA ILE A 26 0.27 -4.34 0.47
C ILE A 26 -0.61 -4.57 -0.76
N ALA A 27 -1.53 -5.52 -0.66
CA ALA A 27 -2.42 -5.89 -1.76
C ALA A 27 -3.72 -6.48 -1.21
N ARG A 28 -4.82 -6.25 -1.92
CA ARG A 28 -6.10 -6.91 -1.68
C ARG A 28 -6.55 -7.63 -2.95
N ALA A 29 -6.91 -8.89 -2.81
CA ALA A 29 -7.52 -9.71 -3.84
C ALA A 29 -9.00 -9.89 -3.53
N HIS A 30 -9.82 -9.81 -4.57
CA HIS A 30 -11.29 -9.94 -4.52
C HIS A 30 -11.77 -10.49 -5.88
N PRO A 31 -13.05 -10.86 -6.04
CA PRO A 31 -13.52 -11.49 -7.28
C PRO A 31 -13.24 -10.70 -8.58
N GLY A 32 -13.22 -9.37 -8.51
CA GLY A 32 -12.86 -8.49 -9.64
C GLY A 32 -11.35 -8.36 -9.89
N ARG A 33 -10.51 -8.74 -8.92
CA ARG A 33 -9.05 -8.75 -8.98
C ARG A 33 -8.51 -9.95 -8.20
N PRO A 34 -8.64 -11.18 -8.73
CA PRO A 34 -8.33 -12.39 -7.98
C PRO A 34 -6.82 -12.60 -7.77
N ARG A 35 -5.98 -11.92 -8.55
CA ARG A 35 -4.53 -12.00 -8.48
C ARG A 35 -3.90 -10.62 -8.40
N VAL A 36 -2.93 -10.45 -7.51
CA VAL A 36 -2.09 -9.26 -7.40
C VAL A 36 -0.62 -9.67 -7.32
N LEU A 37 0.23 -8.98 -8.07
CA LEU A 37 1.68 -9.19 -8.09
C LEU A 37 2.37 -7.83 -8.10
N LEU A 38 3.21 -7.52 -7.11
CA LEU A 38 3.87 -6.23 -7.00
C LEU A 38 5.21 -6.30 -6.27
N PRO A 39 6.17 -5.39 -6.57
CA PRO A 39 7.39 -5.27 -5.79
C PRO A 39 7.13 -4.77 -4.37
N VAL A 40 7.87 -5.31 -3.38
CA VAL A 40 7.61 -5.03 -1.94
C VAL A 40 8.85 -4.77 -1.09
N HIS A 41 10.03 -4.67 -1.69
CA HIS A 41 11.28 -4.40 -0.99
C HIS A 41 11.21 -3.17 -0.06
N GLU A 42 10.47 -2.13 -0.45
CA GLU A 42 10.27 -0.88 0.32
C GLU A 42 9.51 -1.07 1.65
N TYR A 43 8.93 -2.24 1.87
CA TYR A 43 8.20 -2.62 3.09
C TYR A 43 8.96 -3.62 3.97
N THR A 44 10.16 -4.05 3.55
CA THR A 44 10.98 -5.00 4.31
C THR A 44 11.81 -4.33 5.39
N MET A 45 12.29 -5.12 6.35
CA MET A 45 13.16 -4.68 7.44
C MET A 45 14.39 -5.59 7.51
N THR A 46 15.48 -5.09 8.07
CA THR A 46 16.62 -5.95 8.45
C THR A 46 16.19 -6.90 9.57
N GLY A 47 16.54 -8.18 9.43
CA GLY A 47 16.17 -9.22 10.39
C GLY A 47 14.78 -9.79 10.11
N ASP A 48 13.96 -9.87 11.16
CA ASP A 48 12.67 -10.54 11.10
C ASP A 48 11.62 -9.67 10.43
N ASN A 49 10.94 -10.25 9.45
CA ASN A 49 9.84 -9.67 8.70
C ASN A 49 8.57 -10.46 8.96
N GLN A 50 7.47 -9.77 9.21
CA GLN A 50 6.16 -10.39 9.41
C GLN A 50 5.37 -10.38 8.10
N LEU A 51 5.17 -11.56 7.51
CA LEU A 51 4.26 -11.78 6.39
C LEU A 51 2.91 -12.22 6.95
N ALA A 52 1.81 -11.62 6.53
CA ALA A 52 0.49 -12.04 6.96
C ALA A 52 -0.54 -12.00 5.83
N LEU A 53 -1.48 -12.94 5.89
CA LEU A 53 -2.64 -13.09 5.03
C LEU A 53 -3.89 -12.93 5.89
N MET A 54 -4.75 -11.98 5.53
CA MET A 54 -6.06 -11.82 6.15
C MET A 54 -7.12 -12.31 5.18
N VAL A 55 -7.84 -13.38 5.52
CA VAL A 55 -8.98 -13.87 4.73
C VAL A 55 -10.27 -13.27 5.28
N TRP A 56 -11.14 -12.81 4.38
CA TRP A 56 -12.32 -11.99 4.68
C TRP A 56 -11.96 -10.76 5.54
N PRO A 57 -11.00 -9.93 5.10
CA PRO A 57 -10.64 -8.72 5.82
C PRO A 57 -11.85 -7.80 5.93
N TYR A 58 -11.96 -7.09 7.04
CA TYR A 58 -12.90 -5.97 7.15
C TYR A 58 -12.66 -4.94 6.02
N ALA A 59 -13.64 -4.07 5.79
CA ALA A 59 -13.45 -2.93 4.90
C ALA A 59 -12.23 -2.12 5.37
N ALA A 60 -11.36 -1.71 4.45
CA ALA A 60 -10.14 -0.97 4.81
C ALA A 60 -10.44 0.36 5.53
N THR A 61 -11.65 0.88 5.35
CA THR A 61 -12.17 2.11 5.95
C THR A 61 -12.77 1.91 7.34
N MET A 62 -12.81 0.67 7.84
CA MET A 62 -13.45 0.35 9.10
C MET A 62 -12.52 0.69 10.28
N PRO A 63 -12.95 1.56 11.22
CA PRO A 63 -12.20 1.82 12.44
C PRO A 63 -12.08 0.54 13.30
N PRO A 64 -10.92 0.28 13.94
CA PRO A 64 -10.74 -0.92 14.77
C PRO A 64 -11.74 -1.04 15.93
N ASP A 65 -12.16 0.07 16.51
CA ASP A 65 -13.16 0.16 17.59
C ASP A 65 -14.60 -0.11 17.13
N LYS A 66 -14.83 -0.12 15.81
CA LYS A 66 -16.13 -0.39 15.18
C LYS A 66 -16.15 -1.70 14.39
N ALA A 67 -15.20 -2.61 14.66
CA ALA A 67 -15.18 -3.93 14.05
C ALA A 67 -16.48 -4.68 14.35
N PRO A 68 -17.20 -5.22 13.35
CA PRO A 68 -18.40 -5.98 13.58
C PRO A 68 -18.06 -7.28 14.29
N PRO A 69 -19.05 -7.90 14.97
CA PRO A 69 -18.86 -9.19 15.61
C PRO A 69 -18.26 -10.20 14.63
N GLN A 70 -17.33 -11.00 15.13
CA GLN A 70 -16.74 -12.07 14.35
C GLN A 70 -17.83 -13.02 13.84
N GLN A 71 -17.70 -13.43 12.57
CA GLN A 71 -18.71 -14.26 11.91
C GLN A 71 -18.19 -15.69 11.73
N ARG A 72 -19.02 -16.67 12.07
CA ARG A 72 -18.72 -18.07 11.74
C ARG A 72 -19.03 -18.31 10.27
N VAL A 73 -18.04 -18.75 9.53
CA VAL A 73 -18.14 -19.06 8.10
C VAL A 73 -17.79 -20.54 7.91
N THR A 74 -18.62 -21.25 7.15
CA THR A 74 -18.34 -22.64 6.77
C THR A 74 -17.76 -22.65 5.35
N ALA A 75 -16.58 -23.24 5.20
CA ALA A 75 -15.93 -23.37 3.90
C ALA A 75 -16.74 -24.23 2.93
N THR A 76 -16.76 -23.82 1.67
CA THR A 76 -17.43 -24.55 0.58
C THR A 76 -16.53 -25.61 -0.08
N GLY A 77 -15.25 -25.66 0.30
CA GLY A 77 -14.22 -26.45 -0.39
C GLY A 77 -13.69 -25.80 -1.68
N ARG A 78 -14.21 -24.63 -2.06
CA ARG A 78 -13.77 -23.87 -3.25
C ARG A 78 -12.97 -22.61 -2.92
N SER A 79 -13.18 -22.04 -1.75
CA SER A 79 -12.50 -20.82 -1.33
C SER A 79 -11.02 -21.12 -1.06
N SER A 80 -10.14 -20.31 -1.64
CA SER A 80 -8.71 -20.38 -1.33
C SER A 80 -8.04 -19.02 -1.39
N ALA A 81 -6.96 -18.86 -0.63
CA ALA A 81 -6.11 -17.69 -0.63
C ALA A 81 -4.65 -18.12 -0.46
N HIS A 82 -3.78 -17.63 -1.34
CA HIS A 82 -2.37 -17.99 -1.39
C HIS A 82 -1.52 -16.73 -1.43
N LEU A 83 -0.65 -16.59 -0.44
CA LEU A 83 0.30 -15.49 -0.33
C LEU A 83 1.72 -16.03 -0.50
N ARG A 84 2.50 -15.41 -1.39
CA ARG A 84 3.91 -15.74 -1.63
C ARG A 84 4.76 -14.50 -1.59
N LEU A 85 5.92 -14.64 -0.96
CA LEU A 85 7.02 -13.69 -1.07
C LEU A 85 8.11 -14.32 -1.95
N LEU A 86 8.35 -13.72 -3.11
CA LEU A 86 9.16 -14.28 -4.19
C LEU A 86 10.39 -13.42 -4.44
N LEU A 87 11.53 -14.07 -4.68
CA LEU A 87 12.76 -13.46 -5.16
C LEU A 87 13.05 -13.98 -6.58
N PRO A 88 12.58 -13.27 -7.63
CA PRO A 88 12.78 -13.68 -9.02
C PRO A 88 14.26 -13.70 -9.40
N ARG A 89 14.63 -14.61 -10.30
CA ARG A 89 15.93 -14.58 -10.96
C ARG A 89 15.97 -13.41 -11.94
N THR A 90 17.13 -12.76 -12.08
CA THR A 90 17.31 -11.61 -12.97
C THR A 90 16.86 -11.93 -14.39
N GLY A 91 16.03 -11.05 -14.96
CA GLY A 91 15.48 -11.19 -16.31
C GLY A 91 14.44 -12.31 -16.47
N LYS A 92 13.94 -12.90 -15.38
CA LYS A 92 12.89 -13.93 -15.40
C LYS A 92 11.58 -13.41 -14.83
N LEU A 93 10.51 -14.13 -15.17
CA LEU A 93 9.17 -13.86 -14.67
C LEU A 93 9.12 -14.05 -13.15
N ALA A 94 8.27 -13.26 -12.49
CA ALA A 94 8.02 -13.36 -11.05
C ALA A 94 6.91 -14.38 -10.77
N ASP A 95 7.24 -15.65 -10.97
CA ASP A 95 6.41 -16.82 -10.69
C ASP A 95 7.22 -17.91 -9.97
N GLU A 96 6.52 -18.89 -9.39
CA GLU A 96 7.08 -19.95 -8.56
C GLU A 96 8.05 -20.89 -9.32
N GLY A 97 7.96 -20.98 -10.65
CA GLY A 97 8.88 -21.75 -11.48
C GLY A 97 10.20 -21.02 -11.73
N HIS A 98 10.22 -19.70 -11.62
CA HIS A 98 11.36 -18.84 -11.97
C HIS A 98 11.90 -17.98 -10.81
N ALA A 99 11.30 -18.07 -9.63
CA ALA A 99 11.67 -17.34 -8.42
C ALA A 99 11.95 -18.27 -7.24
N ARG A 100 12.81 -17.84 -6.32
CA ARG A 100 12.92 -18.48 -5.01
C ARG A 100 11.79 -18.01 -4.12
N THR A 101 10.96 -18.92 -3.62
CA THR A 101 9.98 -18.61 -2.57
C THR A 101 10.71 -18.40 -1.24
N LEU A 102 10.55 -17.20 -0.67
CA LEU A 102 11.11 -16.83 0.63
C LEU A 102 10.09 -17.00 1.77
N GLY A 103 8.80 -16.91 1.46
CA GLY A 103 7.70 -17.07 2.42
C GLY A 103 6.41 -17.46 1.72
N GLN A 104 5.57 -18.23 2.43
CA GLN A 104 4.38 -18.84 1.86
C GLN A 104 3.33 -19.06 2.94
N ILE A 105 2.13 -18.54 2.70
CA ILE A 105 0.94 -18.79 3.52
C ILE A 105 -0.16 -19.30 2.59
N ASP A 106 -0.74 -20.45 2.92
CA ASP A 106 -1.79 -21.10 2.15
C ASP A 106 -3.02 -21.32 3.00
N TRP A 107 -4.16 -20.97 2.44
CA TRP A 107 -5.47 -21.27 2.99
C TRP A 107 -6.35 -21.85 1.88
N ALA A 108 -6.74 -23.11 2.03
CA ALA A 108 -7.63 -23.82 1.11
C ALA A 108 -8.35 -24.93 1.90
N PRO A 109 -9.31 -24.57 2.75
CA PRO A 109 -9.98 -25.54 3.63
C PRO A 109 -10.91 -26.47 2.87
N ASP A 110 -11.08 -27.68 3.41
CA ASP A 110 -12.06 -28.64 2.91
C ASP A 110 -13.51 -28.15 3.13
N ALA A 111 -14.42 -28.68 2.33
CA ALA A 111 -15.85 -28.39 2.47
C ALA A 111 -16.36 -28.77 3.87
N GLY A 112 -17.13 -27.88 4.50
CA GLY A 112 -17.70 -28.08 5.83
C GLY A 112 -16.81 -27.64 7.00
N GLN A 113 -15.56 -27.23 6.75
CA GLN A 113 -14.70 -26.71 7.81
C GLN A 113 -15.18 -25.33 8.29
N ALA A 114 -15.37 -25.18 9.60
CA ALA A 114 -15.81 -23.92 10.21
C ALA A 114 -14.61 -23.02 10.53
N HIS A 115 -14.74 -21.74 10.19
CA HIS A 115 -13.78 -20.68 10.47
C HIS A 115 -14.47 -19.48 11.12
N VAL A 116 -13.66 -18.61 11.70
CA VAL A 116 -14.12 -17.33 12.25
C VAL A 116 -13.50 -16.23 11.40
N ALA A 117 -14.34 -15.43 10.76
CA ALA A 117 -13.94 -14.28 9.96
C ALA A 117 -13.90 -13.00 10.83
N PRO A 118 -12.92 -12.10 10.62
CA PRO A 118 -11.78 -12.23 9.70
C PRO A 118 -10.78 -13.27 10.20
N LEU A 119 -10.12 -13.98 9.28
CA LEU A 119 -9.17 -15.05 9.60
C LEU A 119 -7.73 -14.57 9.35
N PRO A 120 -6.96 -14.23 10.40
CA PRO A 120 -5.55 -13.91 10.28
C PRO A 120 -4.70 -15.18 10.18
N LEU A 121 -3.75 -15.17 9.26
CA LEU A 121 -2.69 -16.17 9.14
C LEU A 121 -1.37 -15.42 8.99
N ASP A 122 -0.35 -15.77 9.76
CA ASP A 122 0.92 -15.06 9.73
C ASP A 122 2.14 -15.98 9.84
N GLN A 123 3.26 -15.48 9.35
CA GLN A 123 4.56 -16.12 9.36
C GLN A 123 5.64 -15.08 9.58
N THR A 124 6.62 -15.39 10.44
CA THR A 124 7.85 -14.60 10.56
C THR A 124 8.92 -15.17 9.64
N LEU A 125 9.60 -14.29 8.90
CA LEU A 125 10.59 -14.63 7.90
C LEU A 125 11.90 -13.87 8.15
N ASN A 126 13.02 -14.56 8.03
CA ASN A 126 14.32 -13.92 7.95
C ASN A 126 14.73 -13.83 6.46
N LEU A 127 14.82 -12.61 5.92
CA LEU A 127 15.06 -12.42 4.50
C LEU A 127 16.56 -12.48 4.19
N PRO A 128 16.99 -13.23 3.15
CA PRO A 128 18.41 -13.36 2.76
C PRO A 128 18.94 -12.12 2.00
N ILE A 129 18.24 -10.99 2.12
CA ILE A 129 18.50 -9.74 1.40
C ILE A 129 18.37 -8.58 2.38
N ASN A 130 19.35 -7.68 2.33
CA ASN A 130 19.34 -6.47 3.14
C ASN A 130 19.00 -5.29 2.22
N PHE A 131 17.86 -4.68 2.47
CA PHE A 131 17.52 -3.37 1.92
C PHE A 131 17.94 -2.27 2.90
N PRO A 132 18.02 -1.00 2.46
CA PRO A 132 18.26 0.12 3.35
C PRO A 132 17.25 0.13 4.51
N ARG A 133 17.66 0.71 5.64
CA ARG A 133 16.72 1.00 6.73
C ARG A 133 15.80 2.13 6.25
N TRP A 134 14.52 1.83 6.14
CA TRP A 134 13.51 2.78 5.70
C TRP A 134 13.01 3.66 6.84
N ARG A 135 12.80 4.95 6.57
CA ARG A 135 12.36 5.96 7.55
C ARG A 135 10.99 5.70 8.14
N TRP A 136 10.11 4.95 7.47
CA TRP A 136 8.82 4.58 8.08
C TRP A 136 8.99 3.70 9.33
N ILE A 137 10.11 2.98 9.45
CA ILE A 137 10.45 2.20 10.64
C ILE A 137 10.72 3.13 11.82
N ASP A 138 11.32 4.29 11.54
CA ASP A 138 11.74 5.29 12.53
C ASP A 138 10.70 6.40 12.74
N ALA A 139 9.64 6.43 11.92
CA ALA A 139 8.55 7.39 12.06
C ALA A 139 7.91 7.25 13.46
N PRO A 140 7.61 8.37 14.15
CA PRO A 140 6.99 8.32 15.47
C PRO A 140 5.59 7.70 15.38
N ALA A 141 5.11 7.14 16.49
CA ALA A 141 3.68 6.80 16.58
C ALA A 141 2.88 8.11 16.50
N ILE A 142 1.80 8.09 15.72
CA ILE A 142 1.01 9.28 15.45
C ILE A 142 -0.31 9.18 16.21
N ASP A 143 -0.66 10.27 16.88
CA ASP A 143 -1.97 10.38 17.52
C ASP A 143 -3.07 10.65 16.49
N ASP A 144 -4.14 9.87 16.59
CA ASP A 144 -5.28 9.90 15.68
C ASP A 144 -6.31 10.88 16.22
N SER A 145 -6.04 12.15 15.99
CA SER A 145 -6.86 13.25 16.51
C SER A 145 -7.67 13.90 15.38
N PRO A 146 -8.82 14.52 15.69
CA PRO A 146 -9.55 15.33 14.70
C PRO A 146 -8.68 16.42 14.05
N ALA A 147 -7.70 16.96 14.77
CA ALA A 147 -6.74 17.92 14.24
C ALA A 147 -5.83 17.32 13.16
N LEU A 148 -5.40 16.07 13.33
CA LEU A 148 -4.64 15.36 12.30
C LEU A 148 -5.50 15.12 11.05
N HIS A 149 -6.75 14.69 11.21
CA HIS A 149 -7.67 14.47 10.09
C HIS A 149 -7.87 15.76 9.28
N ALA A 150 -8.11 16.88 9.97
CA ALA A 150 -8.22 18.19 9.33
C ALA A 150 -6.93 18.58 8.59
N LEU A 151 -5.76 18.39 9.22
CA LEU A 151 -4.46 18.66 8.59
C LEU A 151 -4.25 17.84 7.32
N VAL A 152 -4.55 16.53 7.36
CA VAL A 152 -4.41 15.65 6.19
C VAL A 152 -5.36 16.06 5.07
N ALA A 153 -6.64 16.31 5.39
CA ALA A 153 -7.63 16.74 4.41
C ALA A 153 -7.23 18.06 3.73
N GLU A 154 -6.87 19.08 4.51
CA GLU A 154 -6.48 20.40 4.00
C GLU A 154 -5.22 20.33 3.14
N GLN A 155 -4.16 19.68 3.64
CA GLN A 155 -2.87 19.68 2.98
C GLN A 155 -2.89 18.86 1.68
N THR A 156 -3.61 17.73 1.65
CA THR A 156 -3.75 16.90 0.45
C THR A 156 -4.61 17.57 -0.61
N ALA A 157 -5.69 18.27 -0.21
CA ALA A 157 -6.49 19.09 -1.13
C ALA A 157 -5.66 20.25 -1.71
N ALA A 158 -4.81 20.88 -0.89
CA ALA A 158 -3.88 21.91 -1.35
C ALA A 158 -2.87 21.38 -2.37
N TRP A 159 -2.28 20.20 -2.12
CA TRP A 159 -1.39 19.54 -3.09
C TRP A 159 -2.12 19.23 -4.40
N ALA A 160 -3.31 18.66 -4.34
CA ALA A 160 -4.09 18.31 -5.53
C ALA A 160 -4.35 19.55 -6.40
N ARG A 161 -4.82 20.65 -5.80
CA ARG A 161 -5.04 21.92 -6.49
C ARG A 161 -3.76 22.43 -7.16
N GLN A 162 -2.66 22.51 -6.42
CA GLN A 162 -1.38 22.98 -6.95
C GLN A 162 -0.86 22.09 -8.08
N LEU A 163 -1.03 20.77 -7.95
CA LEU A 163 -0.69 19.82 -9.02
C LEU A 163 -1.50 20.07 -10.29
N SER A 164 -2.82 20.30 -10.20
CA SER A 164 -3.65 20.67 -11.37
C SER A 164 -3.22 21.98 -12.02
N GLU A 165 -2.67 22.91 -11.24
CA GLU A 165 -2.15 24.20 -11.71
C GLU A 165 -0.71 24.11 -12.25
N GLY A 166 -0.10 22.92 -12.30
CA GLY A 166 1.27 22.73 -12.77
C GLY A 166 2.34 23.18 -11.76
N GLN A 167 2.02 23.26 -10.48
CA GLN A 167 2.90 23.70 -9.39
C GLN A 167 3.23 22.53 -8.44
N PRO A 168 4.12 21.59 -8.81
CA PRO A 168 4.30 20.35 -8.06
C PRO A 168 5.14 20.46 -6.79
N GLU A 169 5.79 21.59 -6.52
CA GLU A 169 6.87 21.67 -5.51
C GLU A 169 6.44 21.31 -4.09
N ALA A 170 5.24 21.69 -3.65
CA ALA A 170 4.78 21.33 -2.30
C ALA A 170 4.57 19.82 -2.15
N PHE A 171 4.03 19.17 -3.18
CA PHE A 171 3.90 17.72 -3.21
C PHE A 171 5.27 17.03 -3.28
N LEU A 172 6.17 17.53 -4.15
CA LEU A 172 7.54 17.02 -4.26
C LEU A 172 8.30 17.11 -2.93
N ALA A 173 8.11 18.19 -2.17
CA ALA A 173 8.68 18.33 -0.83
C ALA A 173 8.15 17.26 0.14
N ALA A 174 6.85 16.93 0.06
CA ALA A 174 6.22 15.92 0.91
C ALA A 174 6.67 14.49 0.59
N VAL A 175 6.93 14.17 -0.69
CA VAL A 175 7.40 12.83 -1.13
C VAL A 175 8.92 12.70 -1.20
N ARG A 176 9.68 13.79 -0.97
CA ARG A 176 11.14 13.83 -1.20
C ARG A 176 11.87 12.68 -0.54
N LEU A 177 11.58 12.42 0.73
CA LEU A 177 12.23 11.35 1.49
C LEU A 177 11.98 9.97 0.87
N ARG A 178 10.74 9.70 0.44
CA ARG A 178 10.41 8.45 -0.26
C ARG A 178 11.22 8.32 -1.55
N VAL A 179 11.33 9.39 -2.35
CA VAL A 179 12.09 9.35 -3.61
C VAL A 179 13.58 9.13 -3.35
N GLU A 180 14.17 9.83 -2.39
CA GLU A 180 15.57 9.66 -1.99
C GLU A 180 15.88 8.22 -1.55
N GLU A 181 15.00 7.63 -0.75
CA GLU A 181 15.15 6.25 -0.26
C GLU A 181 15.06 5.21 -1.38
N ILE A 182 14.06 5.35 -2.27
CA ILE A 182 13.87 4.45 -3.40
C ILE A 182 15.05 4.57 -4.35
N ALA A 183 15.48 5.80 -4.66
CA ALA A 183 16.65 6.03 -5.52
C ALA A 183 17.91 5.38 -4.93
N ALA A 184 18.16 5.56 -3.64
CA ALA A 184 19.29 4.92 -2.95
C ALA A 184 19.21 3.38 -3.00
N ALA A 185 18.03 2.81 -2.75
CA ALA A 185 17.81 1.36 -2.78
C ALA A 185 18.07 0.76 -4.18
N TYR A 186 17.76 1.52 -5.23
CA TYR A 186 17.96 1.11 -6.62
C TYR A 186 19.26 1.63 -7.25
N GLN A 187 20.17 2.22 -6.47
CA GLN A 187 21.44 2.78 -6.96
C GLN A 187 21.24 3.83 -8.07
N ARG A 188 20.19 4.64 -7.95
CA ARG A 188 19.85 5.75 -8.85
C ARG A 188 20.15 7.09 -8.19
N ASP A 189 20.28 8.12 -9.01
CA ASP A 189 20.46 9.49 -8.53
C ASP A 189 19.11 10.09 -8.12
N ALA A 190 18.99 10.48 -6.84
CA ALA A 190 17.74 10.99 -6.28
C ALA A 190 17.29 12.30 -6.94
N ARG A 191 18.22 13.17 -7.34
CA ARG A 191 17.92 14.42 -8.02
C ARG A 191 17.28 14.14 -9.38
N THR A 192 17.87 13.22 -10.14
CA THR A 192 17.34 12.78 -11.43
C THR A 192 15.93 12.18 -11.30
N GLU A 193 15.68 11.36 -10.27
CA GLU A 193 14.34 10.79 -10.03
C GLU A 193 13.31 11.86 -9.62
N LEU A 194 13.71 12.85 -8.80
CA LEU A 194 12.86 14.00 -8.46
C LEU A 194 12.55 14.88 -9.67
N ASP A 195 13.55 15.16 -10.51
CA ASP A 195 13.39 15.94 -11.72
C ASP A 195 12.47 15.22 -12.71
N ARG A 196 12.61 13.89 -12.84
CA ARG A 196 11.70 13.05 -13.65
C ARG A 196 10.27 13.10 -13.13
N LEU A 197 10.06 12.96 -11.82
CA LEU A 197 8.75 13.05 -11.21
C LEU A 197 8.14 14.44 -11.43
N ARG A 198 8.92 15.51 -11.26
CA ARG A 198 8.49 16.89 -11.52
C ARG A 198 8.00 17.06 -12.96
N SER A 199 8.81 16.68 -13.95
CA SER A 199 8.43 16.79 -15.35
C SER A 199 7.16 16.00 -15.66
N HIS A 200 7.05 14.78 -15.13
CA HIS A 200 5.85 13.96 -15.33
C HIS A 200 4.58 14.61 -14.75
N LEU A 201 4.66 15.22 -13.57
CA LEU A 201 3.52 15.90 -12.96
C LEU A 201 3.10 17.15 -13.75
N ILE A 202 4.07 17.91 -14.28
CA ILE A 202 3.81 19.06 -15.14
C ILE A 202 3.14 18.60 -16.45
N GLU A 203 3.66 17.55 -17.09
CA GLU A 203 3.06 16.97 -18.30
C GLU A 203 1.60 16.53 -18.07
N LEU A 204 1.31 15.91 -16.92
CA LEU A 204 -0.06 15.52 -16.56
C LEU A 204 -0.98 16.73 -16.36
N ALA A 205 -0.48 17.82 -15.77
CA ALA A 205 -1.22 19.06 -15.57
C ALA A 205 -1.52 19.75 -16.91
N GLU A 206 -0.51 19.88 -17.78
CA GLU A 206 -0.65 20.45 -19.12
C GLU A 206 -1.64 19.66 -19.98
N ALA A 207 -1.60 18.32 -19.87
CA ALA A 207 -2.55 17.42 -20.52
C ALA A 207 -3.93 17.38 -19.85
N ARG A 208 -4.16 18.17 -18.80
CA ARG A 208 -5.40 18.22 -18.01
C ARG A 208 -5.86 16.86 -17.49
N ARG A 209 -4.91 15.98 -17.17
CA ARG A 209 -5.18 14.63 -16.63
C ARG A 209 -5.34 14.61 -15.11
N LEU A 210 -5.10 15.75 -14.45
CA LEU A 210 -5.22 15.93 -13.01
C LEU A 210 -6.57 16.56 -12.63
N ASP A 211 -7.67 15.95 -13.08
CA ASP A 211 -9.02 16.32 -12.64
C ASP A 211 -9.42 15.43 -11.45
N TRP A 212 -9.33 15.99 -10.24
CA TRP A 212 -9.47 15.23 -8.99
C TRP A 212 -10.92 14.90 -8.64
N LEU A 213 -11.11 13.80 -7.90
CA LEU A 213 -12.34 13.59 -7.15
C LEU A 213 -12.46 14.64 -6.01
N PRO A 214 -13.68 15.04 -5.60
CA PRO A 214 -13.88 16.05 -4.56
C PRO A 214 -13.24 15.69 -3.21
N PHE A 215 -12.55 16.64 -2.58
CA PHE A 215 -11.90 16.47 -1.28
C PHE A 215 -12.84 16.90 -0.14
N GLU A 216 -13.88 16.12 0.12
CA GLU A 216 -14.80 16.31 1.26
C GLU A 216 -14.17 15.71 2.52
N PRO A 217 -13.84 16.50 3.56
CA PRO A 217 -13.15 15.99 4.75
C PRO A 217 -13.83 14.80 5.44
N GLU A 218 -15.16 14.75 5.40
CA GLU A 218 -15.97 13.66 5.97
C GLU A 218 -15.78 12.33 5.23
N GLY A 219 -15.32 12.38 3.97
CA GLY A 219 -15.00 11.22 3.15
C GLY A 219 -13.58 10.68 3.34
N LEU A 220 -12.71 11.40 4.07
CA LEU A 220 -11.35 10.96 4.37
C LEU A 220 -11.37 9.91 5.48
N VAL A 221 -10.72 8.78 5.23
CA VAL A 221 -10.47 7.74 6.22
C VAL A 221 -8.97 7.51 6.37
N LEU A 222 -8.48 7.64 7.60
CA LEU A 222 -7.09 7.39 7.95
C LEU A 222 -6.95 6.01 8.59
N ARG A 223 -6.46 5.04 7.82
CA ARG A 223 -6.21 3.68 8.32
C ARG A 223 -4.82 3.62 8.95
N ARG A 224 -4.74 3.31 10.25
CA ARG A 224 -3.45 3.10 10.94
C ARG A 224 -2.73 1.88 10.37
N VAL A 225 -1.47 2.06 9.96
CA VAL A 225 -0.60 1.00 9.45
C VAL A 225 0.80 1.12 10.06
N ALA A 226 1.68 0.15 9.79
CA ALA A 226 3.03 0.12 10.34
C ALA A 226 3.06 0.25 11.88
N ARG A 227 2.11 -0.41 12.57
CA ARG A 227 1.92 -0.32 14.03
C ARG A 227 1.67 1.11 14.53
N GLY A 228 0.92 1.90 13.77
CA GLY A 228 0.51 3.27 14.13
C GLY A 228 1.54 4.35 13.79
N ARG A 229 2.58 4.02 13.04
CA ARG A 229 3.61 4.96 12.57
C ARG A 229 3.25 5.68 11.28
N LEU A 230 2.28 5.15 10.54
CA LEU A 230 1.78 5.71 9.31
C LEU A 230 0.25 5.66 9.29
N PHE A 231 -0.34 6.55 8.52
CA PHE A 231 -1.72 6.45 8.08
C PHE A 231 -1.78 6.24 6.57
N GLU A 232 -2.54 5.25 6.13
CA GLU A 232 -2.96 5.11 4.75
C GLU A 232 -4.22 5.97 4.53
N CYS A 233 -4.18 6.89 3.56
CA CYS A 233 -5.28 7.79 3.25
C CYS A 233 -6.22 7.17 2.23
N LEU A 234 -7.44 6.91 2.68
CA LEU A 234 -8.49 6.27 1.88
C LEU A 234 -9.70 7.20 1.76
N ARG A 235 -10.49 6.98 0.72
CA ARG A 235 -11.88 7.41 0.64
C ARG A 235 -12.78 6.47 1.42
N SER A 236 -14.03 6.86 1.66
CA SER A 236 -15.05 6.03 2.32
C SER A 236 -15.34 4.70 1.61
N ASP A 237 -15.07 4.61 0.31
CA ASP A 237 -15.19 3.39 -0.49
C ASP A 237 -13.93 2.49 -0.45
N GLY A 238 -12.88 2.91 0.25
CA GLY A 238 -11.61 2.20 0.37
C GLY A 238 -10.62 2.42 -0.77
N THR A 239 -10.94 3.30 -1.74
CA THR A 239 -9.99 3.72 -2.78
C THR A 239 -8.99 4.76 -2.25
N PRO A 240 -7.86 4.99 -2.94
CA PRO A 240 -6.90 6.02 -2.51
C PRO A 240 -7.52 7.42 -2.45
N TRP A 241 -7.21 8.16 -1.39
CA TRP A 241 -7.70 9.53 -1.19
C TRP A 241 -7.34 10.48 -2.35
N LEU A 242 -6.09 10.41 -2.82
CA LEU A 242 -5.59 11.21 -3.94
C LEU A 242 -5.83 10.46 -5.26
N GLN A 243 -7.01 10.69 -5.86
CA GLN A 243 -7.47 10.00 -7.06
C GLN A 243 -8.18 10.97 -8.03
N THR A 244 -7.97 10.77 -9.33
CA THR A 244 -8.62 11.55 -10.39
C THR A 244 -9.96 10.93 -10.77
N LYS A 245 -10.84 11.74 -11.37
CA LYS A 245 -11.96 11.24 -12.15
C LYS A 245 -11.46 10.35 -13.29
N ALA A 246 -12.34 9.51 -13.80
CA ALA A 246 -12.08 8.78 -15.03
C ALA A 246 -11.96 9.77 -16.19
N ASP A 247 -10.92 9.62 -17.00
CA ASP A 247 -10.84 10.29 -18.29
C ASP A 247 -11.83 9.67 -19.29
N ALA A 248 -11.87 10.20 -20.52
CA ALA A 248 -12.78 9.72 -21.56
C ALA A 248 -12.59 8.23 -21.92
N ASP A 249 -11.41 7.67 -21.65
CA ASP A 249 -11.09 6.24 -21.86
C ASP A 249 -11.45 5.38 -20.63
N GLY A 250 -12.06 5.98 -19.60
CA GLY A 250 -12.35 5.31 -18.33
C GLY A 250 -11.12 5.15 -17.43
N ARG A 251 -9.97 5.74 -17.77
CA ARG A 251 -8.73 5.57 -16.99
C ARG A 251 -8.69 6.57 -15.85
N GLN A 252 -8.20 6.12 -14.71
CA GLN A 252 -8.04 6.93 -13.51
C GLN A 252 -6.59 6.88 -13.06
N LEU A 253 -6.11 8.00 -12.51
CA LEU A 253 -4.85 8.05 -11.77
C LEU A 253 -5.19 7.97 -10.28
N ALA A 254 -4.52 7.09 -9.58
CA ALA A 254 -4.66 6.94 -8.14
C ALA A 254 -3.26 6.91 -7.52
N TRP A 255 -3.05 7.76 -6.51
CA TRP A 255 -1.82 7.84 -5.75
C TRP A 255 -2.11 7.41 -4.31
N PRO A 256 -1.79 6.16 -3.95
CA PRO A 256 -1.78 5.74 -2.56
C PRO A 256 -0.86 6.66 -1.76
N LEU A 257 -1.36 7.16 -0.63
CA LEU A 257 -0.59 7.97 0.30
C LEU A 257 -0.53 7.25 1.63
N ARG A 258 0.67 6.87 2.05
CA ARG A 258 0.96 6.46 3.41
C ARG A 258 1.89 7.46 4.05
N LEU A 259 1.34 8.20 5.00
CA LEU A 259 1.97 9.40 5.50
C LEU A 259 2.14 9.39 7.01
N THR A 260 3.16 10.14 7.44
CA THR A 260 3.44 10.45 8.84
C THR A 260 3.31 11.95 9.07
N ALA A 261 3.05 12.33 10.32
CA ALA A 261 3.02 13.72 10.75
C ALA A 261 4.13 13.97 11.79
N VAL A 262 4.95 15.00 11.56
CA VAL A 262 6.01 15.44 12.50
C VAL A 262 5.97 16.96 12.56
N GLU A 263 5.81 17.51 13.76
CA GLU A 263 5.80 18.98 13.99
C GLU A 263 4.82 19.74 13.07
N GLY A 264 3.62 19.19 12.87
CA GLY A 264 2.59 19.79 12.01
C GLY A 264 2.85 19.68 10.50
N ARG A 265 3.88 18.93 10.09
CA ARG A 265 4.20 18.67 8.68
C ARG A 265 3.90 17.22 8.31
N LEU A 266 3.32 17.04 7.13
CA LEU A 266 3.05 15.72 6.56
C LEU A 266 4.21 15.29 5.66
N TYR A 267 4.61 14.03 5.80
CA TYR A 267 5.60 13.37 4.95
C TYR A 267 4.98 12.12 4.36
N VAL A 268 5.05 11.97 3.04
CA VAL A 268 4.61 10.76 2.34
C VAL A 268 5.80 9.79 2.32
N LEU A 269 5.68 8.69 3.06
CA LEU A 269 6.74 7.71 3.16
C LEU A 269 6.48 6.49 2.26
N ARG A 270 5.24 6.14 1.92
CA ARG A 270 4.94 5.06 0.95
C ARG A 270 3.77 5.40 0.05
#